data_AF-A0A5H7LN84-F1
#
_entry.id   AF-A0A5H7LN84-F1
#
_cell.length_a   1.000
_cell.length_b   1.000
_cell.length_c   1.000
_cell.angle_alpha   90.00
_cell.angle_beta   90.00
_cell.angle_gamma   90.00
#
_symmetry.space_group_name_H-M   'P 1'
#
loop_
_entity.id
_entity.type
_entity.pdbx_description
1 polymer ?
#
loop_
_entity_poly.entity_id
_entity_poly.type
_entity_poly.pdbx_seq_one_letter_code
_entity_poly.pdbx_strand_id
1 'polypeptide(L)' 'MLRLKINRSYIEQVMKIGSSRVFWNNIKKTYRKQGFLFIQTKENRCIIIPERVFKNEEETEKLYNFVKEKIAQNTME' A
#
# COMPACT_ATOMS: atom_id res chain seq x y z
N MET A 1 5.61 12.87 -10.97
CA MET A 1 6.04 11.46 -10.97
C MET A 1 5.62 10.85 -9.65
N LEU A 2 4.93 9.70 -9.68
CA LEU A 2 4.60 8.95 -8.46
C LEU A 2 5.86 8.21 -8.00
N ARG A 3 6.28 8.37 -6.74
CA ARG A 3 7.32 7.55 -6.14
C ARG A 3 6.74 6.83 -4.93
N LEU A 4 6.97 5.54 -4.84
CA LEU A 4 6.55 4.72 -3.71
C LEU A 4 7.77 4.43 -2.84
N LYS A 5 7.66 4.67 -1.53
CA LYS A 5 8.65 4.25 -0.54
C LYS A 5 8.01 3.21 0.37
N ILE A 6 8.67 2.08 0.53
CA ILE A 6 8.21 0.97 1.38
C ILE A 6 9.38 0.62 2.31
N ASN A 7 9.10 0.46 3.59
CA ASN A 7 10.06 -0.09 4.55
C ASN A 7 9.35 -0.92 5.62
N ARG A 8 10.09 -1.35 6.65
CA ARG A 8 9.55 -2.20 7.72
C ARG A 8 8.49 -1.55 8.60
N SER A 9 8.36 -0.21 8.57
CA SER A 9 7.47 0.55 9.45
C SER A 9 6.29 1.18 8.71
N TYR A 10 6.48 1.59 7.45
CA TYR A 10 5.46 2.31 6.70
C TYR A 10 5.55 2.11 5.18
N ILE A 11 4.45 2.49 4.52
CA ILE A 11 4.38 2.79 3.10
C ILE A 11 4.10 4.28 2.90
N GLU A 12 4.78 4.90 1.94
CA GLU A 12 4.64 6.31 1.64
C GLU A 12 4.54 6.54 0.13
N GLN A 13 3.47 7.22 -0.26
CA GLN A 13 3.24 7.68 -1.62
C GLN A 13 3.71 9.12 -1.74
N VAL A 14 4.78 9.36 -2.52
CA VAL A 14 5.34 10.69 -2.77
C VAL A 14 4.87 11.21 -4.12
N MET A 15 4.24 12.38 -4.11
CA MET A 15 3.73 13.12 -5.26
C MET A 15 4.43 14.48 -5.37
N LYS A 16 4.17 15.24 -6.45
CA LYS A 16 4.79 16.56 -6.67
C LYS A 16 4.43 17.57 -5.58
N ILE A 17 3.22 17.48 -5.03
CA ILE A 17 2.64 18.44 -4.07
C ILE A 17 2.76 17.99 -2.61
N GLY A 18 3.40 16.84 -2.34
CA GLY A 18 3.51 16.31 -0.98
C GLY A 18 3.63 14.79 -0.95
N SER A 19 3.54 14.21 0.25
CA SER A 19 3.52 12.76 0.44
C SER A 19 2.45 12.31 1.42
N SER A 20 1.97 11.08 1.22
CA SER A 20 1.03 10.41 2.10
C SER A 20 1.70 9.17 2.69
N ARG A 21 1.98 9.21 3.99
CA ARG A 21 2.59 8.11 4.74
C ARG A 21 1.54 7.38 5.56
N VAL A 22 1.59 6.05 5.52
CA VAL A 22 0.74 5.15 6.30
C VAL A 22 1.62 4.12 6.98
N PHE A 23 1.55 4.05 8.31
CA PHE A 23 2.19 2.99 9.09
C PHE A 23 1.40 1.69 8.97
N TRP A 24 2.10 0.56 8.99
CA TRP A 24 1.47 -0.76 8.79
C TRP A 24 0.34 -1.04 9.79
N ASN A 25 0.52 -0.65 11.05
CA ASN A 25 -0.46 -0.79 12.14
C ASN A 25 -1.73 0.05 11.95
N ASN A 26 -1.73 1.00 11.02
CA ASN A 26 -2.89 1.84 10.69
C ASN A 26 -3.61 1.38 9.42
N ILE A 27 -3.19 0.29 8.79
CA ILE A 27 -3.87 -0.28 7.63
C ILE A 27 -5.05 -1.13 8.10
N LYS A 28 -6.21 -0.92 7.48
CA LYS A 28 -7.44 -1.68 7.73
C LYS A 28 -7.58 -2.84 6.74
N LYS A 29 -7.41 -2.55 5.44
CA LYS A 29 -7.55 -3.56 4.39
C LYS A 29 -6.78 -3.15 3.13
N THR A 30 -6.51 -4.15 2.29
CA THR A 30 -5.93 -3.95 0.96
C THR A 30 -6.76 -4.73 -0.07
N TYR A 31 -6.90 -4.20 -1.28
CA TYR A 31 -7.63 -4.85 -2.38
C TYR A 31 -7.16 -4.34 -3.75
N ARG A 32 -7.34 -5.18 -4.78
CA ARG A 32 -7.08 -4.83 -6.18
C ARG A 32 -8.41 -4.58 -6.91
N LYS A 33 -8.49 -3.54 -7.74
CA LYS A 33 -9.66 -3.26 -8.58
C LYS A 33 -9.25 -2.46 -9.82
N GLN A 34 -9.66 -2.91 -11.01
CA GLN A 34 -9.47 -2.21 -12.29
C GLN A 34 -8.01 -1.79 -12.58
N GLY A 35 -7.03 -2.62 -12.24
CA GLY A 35 -5.61 -2.30 -12.45
C GLY A 35 -5.02 -1.32 -11.44
N PHE A 36 -5.65 -1.21 -10.26
CA PHE A 36 -5.16 -0.43 -9.13
C PHE A 36 -5.13 -1.26 -7.86
N LEU A 37 -4.07 -1.07 -7.08
CA LEU A 37 -3.93 -1.54 -5.71
C LEU A 37 -4.34 -0.44 -4.74
N PHE A 38 -5.30 -0.75 -3.88
CA PHE A 38 -5.82 0.14 -2.84
C PHE A 38 -5.34 -0.34 -1.47
N ILE A 39 -4.74 0.57 -0.71
CA ILE A 39 -4.35 0.34 0.68
C ILE A 39 -5.14 1.31 1.55
N GLN A 40 -6.16 0.80 2.22
CA GLN A 40 -7.10 1.58 3.03
C GLN A 40 -6.67 1.60 4.50
N THR A 41 -6.61 2.80 5.08
CA THR A 41 -6.34 3.05 6.49
C THR A 41 -7.59 2.86 7.36
N LYS A 42 -7.40 2.76 8.68
CA LYS A 42 -8.50 2.72 9.66
C LYS A 42 -9.37 3.98 9.62
N GLU A 43 -8.79 5.12 9.25
CA GLU A 43 -9.47 6.42 9.06
C GLU A 43 -10.14 6.57 7.68
N ASN A 44 -10.26 5.49 6.89
CA ASN A 44 -10.83 5.48 5.54
C ASN A 44 -10.08 6.33 4.49
N ARG A 45 -8.85 6.78 4.76
CA ARG A 45 -7.93 7.30 3.74
C ARG A 45 -7.33 6.14 2.94
N CYS A 46 -7.06 6.36 1.65
CA CYS A 46 -6.47 5.34 0.76
C CYS A 46 -5.18 5.83 0.10
N ILE A 47 -4.17 4.97 0.09
CA ILE A 47 -3.10 5.04 -0.90
C ILE A 47 -3.56 4.25 -2.13
N ILE A 48 -3.49 4.87 -3.30
CA ILE A 48 -3.89 4.26 -4.58
C ILE A 48 -2.65 4.13 -5.46
N ILE A 49 -2.31 2.90 -5.83
CA ILE A 49 -1.13 2.58 -6.62
C ILE A 49 -1.60 1.97 -7.95
N PRO A 50 -1.40 2.64 -9.09
CA PRO A 50 -1.67 2.04 -10.39
C PRO A 50 -0.74 0.85 -10.62
N GLU A 51 -1.27 -0.30 -11.03
CA GLU A 51 -0.47 -1.52 -11.23
C GLU A 51 0.58 -1.34 -12.34
N ARG A 52 0.32 -0.45 -13.31
CA ARG A 52 1.27 -0.05 -14.37
C ARG A 52 2.57 0.61 -13.86
N VAL A 53 2.67 0.93 -12.57
CA VAL A 53 3.91 1.45 -11.96
C VAL A 53 4.90 0.31 -11.69
N PHE A 54 4.41 -0.92 -11.56
CA PHE A 54 5.25 -2.11 -11.39
C PHE A 54 5.76 -2.61 -12.73
N LYS A 55 6.90 -3.30 -12.71
CA LYS A 55 7.49 -3.88 -13.94
C LYS A 55 6.64 -5.00 -14.50
N ASN A 56 6.00 -5.76 -13.63
CA ASN A 56 5.19 -6.93 -13.97
C ASN A 56 4.16 -7.21 -12.86
N GLU A 57 3.29 -8.19 -13.13
CA GLU A 57 2.27 -8.62 -12.18
C GLU A 57 2.88 -9.24 -10.90
N GLU A 58 4.03 -9.90 -11.01
CA GLU A 58 4.72 -10.53 -9.87
C GLU A 58 5.12 -9.50 -8.80
N GLU A 59 5.63 -8.34 -9.19
CA GLU A 59 5.94 -7.24 -8.26
C GLU A 59 4.67 -6.71 -7.58
N THR A 60 3.56 -6.61 -8.32
CA THR A 60 2.27 -6.20 -7.78
C THR A 60 1.77 -7.20 -6.74
N GLU A 61 1.87 -8.49 -7.04
CA GLU A 61 1.40 -9.58 -6.19
C GLU A 61 2.27 -9.70 -4.93
N LYS A 62 3.59 -9.53 -5.05
CA LYS A 62 4.52 -9.45 -3.90
C LYS A 62 4.12 -8.34 -2.94
N LEU A 63 3.87 -7.13 -3.45
CA LEU A 63 3.44 -6.03 -2.59
C LEU A 63 2.07 -6.30 -1.95
N TYR A 64 1.11 -6.81 -2.72
CA TYR A 64 -0.23 -7.11 -2.23
C TYR A 64 -0.21 -8.12 -1.09
N ASN A 65 0.53 -9.21 -1.24
CA ASN A 65 0.67 -10.25 -0.22
C ASN A 65 1.44 -9.75 1.00
N PHE A 66 2.51 -8.99 0.81
CA PHE A 66 3.23 -8.34 1.92
C PHE A 66 2.31 -7.44 2.76
N VAL A 67 1.45 -6.63 2.13
CA VAL A 67 0.50 -5.77 2.86
C VAL A 67 -0.53 -6.61 3.61
N LYS A 68 -1.04 -7.71 3.03
CA LYS A 68 -1.93 -8.64 3.72
C LYS A 68 -1.30 -9.26 4.95
N GLU A 69 -0.06 -9.74 4.84
CA GLU A 69 0.70 -10.29 5.97
C GLU A 69 0.86 -9.25 7.09
N LYS A 70 1.15 -8.00 6.74
CA LYS A 70 1.24 -6.90 7.71
C LYS A 70 -0.08 -6.64 8.41
N ILE A 71 -1.21 -6.66 7.70
CA ILE A 71 -2.54 -6.51 8.31
C ILE A 71 -2.84 -7.67 9.27
N ALA A 72 -2.54 -8.91 8.86
CA ALA A 72 -2.74 -10.10 9.70
C ALA A 72 -1.90 -10.04 10.99
N GLN A 73 -0.61 -9.67 10.89
CA GLN A 73 0.27 -9.49 12.05
C GLN A 73 -0.30 -8.47 13.05
N ASN A 74 -0.80 -7.33 12.58
CA ASN A 74 -1.35 -6.28 13.45
C ASN A 74 -2.76 -6.58 14.01
N THR A 75 -3.38 -7.68 13.59
CA THR A 75 -4.70 -8.12 14.12
C THR A 75 -4.55 -9.19 15.20
N MET A 76 -3.36 -9.82 15.30
CA MET A 76 -3.03 -10.82 16.31
C MET A 76 -2.39 -10.23 17.58
N GLU A 77 -2.07 -8.94 17.57
CA GLU A 77 -1.75 -8.13 18.76
C GLU A 77 -3.01 -7.46 19.31
#